data_AF-A0A848FFA4-F1
#
_entry.id   AF-A0A848FFA4-F1
#
_cell.length_a   1.000
_cell.length_b   1.000
_cell.length_c   1.000
_cell.angle_alpha   90.00
_cell.angle_beta   90.00
_cell.angle_gamma   90.00
#
_symmetry.space_group_name_H-M   'P 1'
#
loop_
_entity.id
_entity.type
_entity.pdbx_description
1 polymer ?
#
loop_
_entity_poly.entity_id
_entity_poly.type
_entity_poly.pdbx_seq_one_letter_code
_entity_poly.pdbx_strand_id
1 'polypeptide(L)'
;MTSSSLRPSSALVLVRDSADGPQILLMRRAERGDQNSGAWVFPGGLLDAADAALGPVCAGLDEAACNARLGLPEGGLAWYAAAVRECFEEAGLLLAVDAEGRPVTGAALQAAWRTRLHGRELGLDTLCREQGFRLALGDLKLFAHIVTPPGLPKRFDTRFFLAAAPEAQEATHDGIEMTAHAWLTAAQAVQGEREVRVVGPVRRLLAQLSRFTSAQEMLDWAAGLGEVPCIRPQLARDAAGRLGPLFPDHPGWAEARRVDPRGEGIARAQVTPGEALRLSERVIRLTAANPGVMTGPGTNSYLVGALKTNEWAVIDPGPADAGHVQALQAAAPGPIRWILVTHTHLDHSPGAALLARATGARVLGRRTPHAQWQDEAFNPVRELHDGERLALDAGSTLHVVHTPGHASNHLCYLLEEEATLFTGDHVMQGSTVVINPPDGDMAAYLASLQRLRDEFPELQWLAPGHGFLIAQPPRVWELLLRHRQQREAKLLAALTDEALSLDELLPHVYDDVPPTKHRAAERSLLAQLLKLRAEGRVREVEGAWRLAQANA
;
A
#
# COMPACT_ATOMS: atom_id res chain seq x y z
N MET A 1 11.06 -25.57 -6.07
CA MET A 1 9.59 -25.49 -6.13
C MET A 1 9.22 -24.93 -7.49
N THR A 2 8.48 -25.70 -8.29
CA THR A 2 8.02 -25.28 -9.62
C THR A 2 7.16 -24.03 -9.50
N SER A 3 7.45 -23.00 -10.30
CA SER A 3 6.59 -21.82 -10.42
C SER A 3 5.18 -22.29 -10.75
N SER A 4 4.23 -22.16 -9.82
CA SER A 4 2.80 -22.34 -10.12
C SER A 4 2.46 -21.42 -11.30
N SER A 5 2.00 -22.00 -12.41
CA SER A 5 1.50 -21.24 -13.54
C SER A 5 0.33 -20.37 -13.09
N LEU A 6 0.34 -19.10 -13.49
CA LEU A 6 -0.83 -18.24 -13.30
C LEU A 6 -1.94 -18.76 -14.20
N ARG A 7 -3.11 -19.04 -13.62
CA ARG A 7 -4.27 -19.50 -14.37
C ARG A 7 -5.17 -18.30 -14.68
N PRO A 8 -5.44 -17.98 -15.95
CA PRO A 8 -6.33 -16.90 -16.32
C PRO A 8 -7.77 -17.22 -15.88
N SER A 9 -8.46 -16.25 -15.30
CA SER A 9 -9.82 -16.41 -14.79
C SER A 9 -10.63 -15.13 -14.88
N SER A 10 -11.95 -15.28 -15.01
CA SER A 10 -12.88 -14.15 -15.01
C SER A 10 -14.00 -14.40 -14.01
N ALA A 11 -14.45 -13.33 -13.36
CA ALA A 11 -15.59 -13.38 -12.46
C ALA A 11 -16.58 -12.25 -12.80
N LEU A 12 -17.87 -12.54 -12.70
CA LEU A 12 -18.95 -11.61 -12.95
C LEU A 12 -19.64 -11.25 -11.63
N VAL A 13 -19.66 -9.97 -11.30
CA VAL A 13 -20.33 -9.41 -10.13
C VAL A 13 -21.65 -8.85 -10.60
N LEU A 14 -22.73 -9.55 -10.29
CA LEU A 14 -24.08 -9.11 -10.63
C LEU A 14 -24.68 -8.28 -9.51
N VAL A 15 -25.23 -7.14 -9.89
CA VAL A 15 -25.86 -6.17 -8.97
C VAL A 15 -27.33 -5.96 -9.32
N ARG A 16 -28.14 -5.72 -8.29
CA ARG A 16 -29.54 -5.31 -8.42
C ARG A 16 -29.95 -4.47 -7.22
N ASP A 17 -30.96 -3.63 -7.38
CA ASP A 17 -31.52 -2.88 -6.26
C ASP A 17 -32.53 -3.71 -5.46
N SER A 18 -32.65 -3.39 -4.17
CA SER A 18 -33.64 -3.96 -3.25
C SER A 18 -34.06 -2.90 -2.23
N ALA A 19 -35.09 -3.19 -1.43
CA ALA A 19 -35.54 -2.28 -0.37
C ALA A 19 -34.45 -1.97 0.67
N ASP A 20 -33.52 -2.90 0.90
CA ASP A 20 -32.42 -2.76 1.86
C ASP A 20 -31.15 -2.17 1.23
N GLY A 21 -31.24 -1.67 -0.01
CA GLY A 21 -30.13 -1.17 -0.82
C GLY A 21 -29.65 -2.17 -1.88
N PRO A 22 -28.53 -1.86 -2.56
CA PRO A 22 -28.02 -2.67 -3.66
C PRO A 22 -27.49 -4.01 -3.17
N GLN A 23 -27.95 -5.08 -3.80
CA GLN A 23 -27.55 -6.45 -3.53
C GLN A 23 -26.60 -6.97 -4.60
N ILE A 24 -25.70 -7.85 -4.18
CA ILE A 24 -24.72 -8.54 -5.00
C ILE A 24 -24.99 -10.04 -4.92
N LEU A 25 -24.93 -10.74 -6.06
CA LEU A 25 -25.01 -12.19 -6.09
C LEU A 25 -23.72 -12.82 -5.56
N LEU A 26 -23.86 -13.68 -4.56
CA LEU A 26 -22.78 -14.51 -4.05
C LEU A 26 -23.17 -15.99 -4.12
N MET A 27 -22.19 -16.84 -4.38
CA MET A 27 -22.32 -18.28 -4.51
C MET A 27 -21.45 -18.99 -3.48
N ARG A 28 -21.98 -20.01 -2.81
CA ARG A 28 -21.25 -20.82 -1.84
C ARG A 28 -20.58 -22.00 -2.55
N ARG A 29 -19.25 -22.07 -2.47
CA ARG A 29 -18.48 -23.20 -3.02
C ARG A 29 -18.79 -24.50 -2.28
N ALA A 30 -18.87 -25.59 -3.03
CA ALA A 30 -18.93 -26.95 -2.48
C ALA A 30 -17.74 -27.25 -1.55
N GLU A 31 -17.97 -28.11 -0.56
CA GLU A 31 -16.90 -28.56 0.34
C GLU A 31 -16.04 -29.61 -0.35
N ARG A 32 -14.79 -29.25 -0.67
CA ARG A 32 -13.83 -30.12 -1.36
C ARG A 32 -12.52 -30.30 -0.57
N GLY A 33 -12.53 -30.00 0.74
CA GLY A 33 -11.40 -30.21 1.65
C GLY A 33 -10.22 -29.25 1.48
N ASP A 34 -10.42 -28.10 0.81
CA ASP A 34 -9.42 -27.04 0.67
C ASP A 34 -9.73 -25.80 1.53
N GLN A 35 -8.78 -24.87 1.61
CA GLN A 35 -8.88 -23.70 2.50
C GLN A 35 -10.07 -22.76 2.18
N ASN A 36 -10.62 -22.87 0.96
CA ASN A 36 -11.72 -22.05 0.44
C ASN A 36 -13.05 -22.82 0.37
N SER A 37 -13.11 -24.03 0.92
CA SER A 37 -14.33 -24.83 0.97
C SER A 37 -15.40 -24.12 1.80
N GLY A 38 -16.63 -24.10 1.27
CA GLY A 38 -17.76 -23.39 1.87
C GLY A 38 -17.65 -21.87 1.82
N ALA A 39 -16.63 -21.29 1.17
CA ALA A 39 -16.51 -19.85 1.04
C ALA A 39 -17.50 -19.30 0.00
N TRP A 40 -17.94 -18.07 0.24
CA TRP A 40 -18.80 -17.32 -0.66
C TRP A 40 -17.98 -16.48 -1.63
N VAL A 41 -18.27 -16.61 -2.92
CA VAL A 41 -17.54 -16.00 -4.04
C VAL A 41 -18.50 -15.42 -5.08
N PHE A 42 -18.00 -14.59 -5.97
CA PHE A 42 -18.73 -14.23 -7.20
C PHE A 42 -18.71 -15.40 -8.19
N PRO A 43 -19.73 -15.56 -9.04
CA PRO A 43 -19.67 -16.54 -10.11
C PRO A 43 -18.48 -16.25 -11.02
N GLY A 44 -17.70 -17.29 -11.35
CA GLY A 44 -16.49 -17.12 -12.12
C GLY A 44 -15.53 -18.31 -12.05
N GLY A 45 -14.76 -18.47 -13.12
CA GLY A 45 -13.85 -19.59 -13.28
C GLY A 45 -12.74 -19.33 -14.28
N LEU A 46 -12.16 -20.41 -14.78
CA LEU A 46 -10.99 -20.35 -15.66
C LEU A 46 -11.42 -20.01 -17.09
N LEU A 47 -10.56 -19.34 -17.83
CA LEU A 47 -10.74 -19.25 -19.28
C LEU A 47 -10.59 -20.65 -19.90
N ASP A 48 -11.52 -21.00 -20.78
CA ASP A 48 -11.47 -22.18 -21.65
C ASP A 48 -11.03 -21.74 -23.07
N ALA A 49 -10.36 -22.61 -23.81
CA ALA A 49 -9.95 -22.32 -25.18
C ALA A 49 -11.15 -21.98 -26.09
N ALA A 50 -12.33 -22.55 -25.80
CA ALA A 50 -13.57 -22.26 -26.51
C ALA A 50 -14.05 -20.81 -26.33
N ASP A 51 -13.64 -20.10 -25.26
CA ASP A 51 -14.09 -18.73 -24.99
C ASP A 51 -13.63 -17.75 -26.09
N ALA A 52 -12.46 -17.99 -26.68
CA ALA A 52 -11.95 -17.19 -27.80
C ALA A 52 -12.77 -17.38 -29.09
N ALA A 53 -13.48 -18.51 -29.23
CA ALA A 53 -14.28 -18.81 -30.40
C ALA A 53 -15.70 -18.22 -30.34
N LEU A 54 -16.10 -17.59 -29.21
CA LEU A 54 -17.44 -17.03 -29.02
C LEU A 54 -17.67 -15.70 -29.76
N GLY A 55 -16.64 -15.11 -30.36
CA GLY A 55 -16.73 -13.82 -31.07
C GLY A 55 -17.95 -13.65 -31.99
N PRO A 56 -18.30 -14.61 -32.87
CA PRO A 56 -19.45 -14.49 -33.76
C PRO A 56 -20.81 -14.33 -33.04
N VAL A 57 -20.94 -14.89 -31.83
CA VAL A 57 -22.16 -14.82 -31.02
C VAL A 57 -22.13 -13.71 -29.97
N CYS A 58 -21.15 -12.80 -30.02
CA CYS A 58 -21.04 -11.67 -29.08
C CYS A 58 -21.60 -10.36 -29.66
N ALA A 59 -22.27 -9.58 -28.82
CA ALA A 59 -22.78 -8.25 -29.14
C ALA A 59 -22.13 -7.15 -28.27
N GLY A 60 -22.12 -5.92 -28.78
CA GLY A 60 -21.68 -4.73 -28.04
C GLY A 60 -20.16 -4.49 -28.00
N LEU A 61 -19.33 -5.55 -27.94
CA LEU A 61 -17.87 -5.45 -28.01
C LEU A 61 -17.29 -6.47 -28.99
N ASP A 62 -16.34 -6.02 -29.80
CA ASP A 62 -15.47 -6.87 -30.60
C ASP A 62 -14.15 -7.14 -29.87
N GLU A 63 -13.29 -7.94 -30.51
CA GLU A 63 -11.96 -8.30 -30.00
C GLU A 63 -11.08 -7.06 -29.75
N ALA A 64 -11.07 -6.09 -30.67
CA ALA A 64 -10.26 -4.89 -30.56
C ALA A 64 -10.69 -4.01 -29.38
N ALA A 65 -11.99 -3.82 -29.18
CA ALA A 65 -12.55 -3.09 -28.05
C ALA A 65 -12.24 -3.80 -26.72
N CYS A 66 -12.34 -5.13 -26.68
CA CYS A 66 -11.97 -5.91 -25.50
C CYS A 66 -10.47 -5.75 -25.17
N ASN A 67 -9.60 -5.86 -26.18
CA ASN A 67 -8.14 -5.68 -26.02
C ASN A 67 -7.78 -4.30 -25.48
N ALA A 68 -8.37 -3.25 -26.06
CA ALA A 68 -8.16 -1.87 -25.61
C ALA A 68 -8.59 -1.67 -24.15
N ARG A 69 -9.76 -2.19 -23.75
CA ARG A 69 -10.26 -2.08 -22.37
C ARG A 69 -9.44 -2.87 -21.36
N LEU A 70 -8.87 -4.01 -21.75
CA LEU A 70 -8.08 -4.86 -20.86
C LEU A 70 -6.58 -4.54 -20.88
N GLY A 71 -6.13 -3.63 -21.74
CA GLY A 71 -4.71 -3.34 -21.96
C GLY A 71 -3.94 -4.55 -22.50
N LEU A 72 -4.59 -5.39 -23.32
CA LEU A 72 -4.01 -6.61 -23.89
C LEU A 72 -3.65 -6.40 -25.37
N PRO A 73 -2.57 -7.04 -25.87
CA PRO A 73 -2.27 -7.02 -27.30
C PRO A 73 -3.28 -7.84 -28.12
N GLU A 74 -3.76 -8.96 -27.57
CA GLU A 74 -4.73 -9.87 -28.18
C GLU A 74 -5.42 -10.75 -27.11
N GLY A 75 -6.50 -11.43 -27.48
CA GLY A 75 -7.20 -12.41 -26.65
C GLY A 75 -8.20 -11.82 -25.66
N GLY A 76 -8.56 -10.55 -25.82
CA GLY A 76 -9.38 -9.81 -24.87
C GLY A 76 -10.81 -10.31 -24.77
N LEU A 77 -11.43 -10.73 -25.89
CA LEU A 77 -12.82 -11.18 -25.91
C LEU A 77 -13.03 -12.43 -25.04
N ALA A 78 -12.05 -13.33 -25.02
CA ALA A 78 -12.11 -14.56 -24.23
C ALA A 78 -12.33 -14.28 -22.72
N TRP A 79 -11.80 -13.18 -22.19
CA TRP A 79 -12.00 -12.82 -20.78
C TRP A 79 -13.44 -12.40 -20.47
N TYR A 80 -14.06 -11.62 -21.36
CA TYR A 80 -15.45 -11.21 -21.23
C TYR A 80 -16.38 -12.40 -21.43
N ALA A 81 -16.11 -13.21 -22.45
CA ALA A 81 -16.92 -14.39 -22.76
C ALA A 81 -16.86 -15.43 -21.64
N ALA A 82 -15.67 -15.68 -21.06
CA ALA A 82 -15.52 -16.53 -19.88
C ALA A 82 -16.36 -16.03 -18.69
N ALA A 83 -16.41 -14.72 -18.44
CA ALA A 83 -17.22 -14.17 -17.35
C ALA A 83 -18.72 -14.49 -17.53
N VAL A 84 -19.24 -14.39 -18.76
CA VAL A 84 -20.64 -14.69 -19.08
C VAL A 84 -20.90 -16.20 -19.04
N ARG A 85 -19.99 -17.02 -19.59
CA ARG A 85 -20.09 -18.48 -19.57
C ARG A 85 -20.13 -19.00 -18.14
N GLU A 86 -19.15 -18.64 -17.32
CA GLU A 86 -19.04 -19.09 -15.92
C GLU A 86 -20.25 -18.61 -15.10
N CYS A 87 -20.77 -17.40 -15.37
CA CYS A 87 -22.00 -16.94 -14.73
C CYS A 87 -23.21 -17.81 -15.12
N PHE A 88 -23.34 -18.22 -16.38
CA PHE A 88 -24.42 -19.11 -16.77
C PHE A 88 -24.25 -20.52 -16.20
N GLU A 89 -23.03 -21.05 -16.24
CA GLU A 89 -22.71 -22.37 -15.69
C GLU A 89 -22.96 -22.39 -14.18
N GLU A 90 -22.40 -21.47 -13.39
CA GLU A 90 -22.51 -21.50 -11.93
C GLU A 90 -23.83 -20.91 -11.41
N ALA A 91 -24.32 -19.80 -11.97
CA ALA A 91 -25.47 -19.06 -11.45
C ALA A 91 -26.78 -19.25 -12.25
N GLY A 92 -26.73 -19.87 -13.42
CA GLY A 92 -27.89 -20.01 -14.31
C GLY A 92 -28.35 -18.69 -14.94
N LEU A 93 -27.56 -17.62 -14.82
CA LEU A 93 -27.89 -16.30 -15.36
C LEU A 93 -27.06 -16.03 -16.62
N LEU A 94 -27.72 -15.78 -17.75
CA LEU A 94 -27.09 -15.50 -19.03
C LEU A 94 -27.27 -14.04 -19.43
N LEU A 95 -26.16 -13.31 -19.56
CA LEU A 95 -26.16 -11.94 -20.09
C LEU A 95 -26.11 -12.01 -21.61
N ALA A 96 -27.31 -12.05 -22.21
CA ALA A 96 -27.50 -12.12 -23.64
C ALA A 96 -28.76 -11.37 -24.07
N VAL A 97 -28.81 -11.04 -25.36
CA VAL A 97 -29.98 -10.50 -26.04
C VAL A 97 -30.46 -11.45 -27.13
N ASP A 98 -31.75 -11.39 -27.46
CA ASP A 98 -32.36 -12.10 -28.58
C ASP A 98 -32.04 -11.43 -29.94
N ALA A 99 -32.62 -11.97 -31.02
CA ALA A 99 -32.45 -11.46 -32.37
C ALA A 99 -32.96 -10.01 -32.54
N GLU A 100 -33.91 -9.58 -31.70
CA GLU A 100 -34.45 -8.21 -31.67
C GLU A 100 -33.67 -7.29 -30.72
N GLY A 101 -32.61 -7.78 -30.06
CA GLY A 101 -31.81 -7.02 -29.12
C GLY A 101 -32.43 -6.88 -27.72
N ARG A 102 -33.46 -7.67 -27.39
CA ARG A 102 -34.10 -7.66 -26.07
C ARG A 102 -33.41 -8.62 -25.12
N PRO A 103 -33.32 -8.33 -23.81
CA PRO A 103 -32.72 -9.26 -22.84
C PRO A 103 -33.40 -10.63 -22.83
N VAL A 104 -32.58 -11.69 -22.78
CA VAL A 104 -33.07 -13.08 -22.70
C VAL A 104 -33.83 -13.32 -21.38
N THR A 105 -34.95 -14.04 -21.47
CA THR A 105 -35.78 -14.42 -20.31
C THR A 105 -35.47 -15.84 -19.83
N GLY A 106 -35.71 -16.11 -18.54
CA GLY A 106 -35.42 -17.41 -17.93
C GLY A 106 -36.18 -18.58 -18.57
N ALA A 107 -37.38 -18.34 -19.11
CA ALA A 107 -38.16 -19.37 -19.81
C ALA A 107 -37.44 -19.95 -21.04
N ALA A 108 -36.56 -19.17 -21.68
CA ALA A 108 -35.77 -19.60 -22.82
C ALA A 108 -34.49 -20.37 -22.41
N LEU A 109 -34.10 -20.29 -21.13
CA LEU A 109 -32.93 -20.95 -20.55
C LEU A 109 -33.31 -22.26 -19.85
N GLN A 110 -33.83 -23.22 -20.62
CA GLN A 110 -34.21 -24.53 -20.09
C GLN A 110 -33.05 -25.21 -19.36
N ALA A 111 -33.33 -25.86 -18.22
CA ALA A 111 -32.32 -26.51 -17.37
C ALA A 111 -31.42 -27.51 -18.14
N ALA A 112 -31.94 -28.15 -19.18
CA ALA A 112 -31.20 -29.09 -20.02
C ALA A 112 -29.96 -28.43 -20.68
N TRP A 113 -30.03 -27.16 -21.06
CA TRP A 113 -28.90 -26.46 -21.67
C TRP A 113 -27.70 -26.37 -20.73
N ARG A 114 -27.98 -26.01 -19.47
CA ARG A 114 -26.97 -25.86 -18.42
C ARG A 114 -26.31 -27.20 -18.07
N THR A 115 -27.09 -28.28 -18.02
CA THR A 115 -26.55 -29.64 -17.80
C THR A 115 -25.63 -30.06 -18.94
N ARG A 116 -26.03 -29.82 -20.20
CA ARG A 116 -25.23 -30.19 -21.39
C ARG A 116 -23.94 -29.39 -21.52
N LEU A 117 -23.95 -28.11 -21.13
CA LEU A 117 -22.75 -27.28 -21.06
C LEU A 117 -21.76 -27.78 -20.01
N HIS A 118 -22.22 -28.05 -18.78
CA HIS A 118 -21.39 -28.65 -17.74
C HIS A 118 -20.79 -29.99 -18.16
N GLY A 119 -21.60 -30.84 -18.80
CA GLY A 119 -21.16 -32.13 -19.34
C GLY A 119 -20.20 -32.01 -20.52
N ARG A 120 -19.92 -30.80 -21.01
CA ARG A 120 -19.18 -30.50 -22.25
C ARG A 120 -19.76 -31.22 -23.48
N GLU A 121 -21.06 -31.48 -23.49
CA GLU A 121 -21.78 -32.08 -24.61
C GLU A 121 -21.98 -31.08 -25.75
N LEU A 122 -22.16 -29.80 -25.41
CA LEU A 122 -22.26 -28.67 -26.32
C LEU A 122 -21.59 -27.44 -25.72
N GLY A 123 -21.13 -26.52 -26.57
CA GLY A 123 -20.59 -25.23 -26.16
C GLY A 123 -21.64 -24.11 -26.12
N LEU A 124 -21.30 -23.00 -25.46
CA LEU A 124 -22.18 -21.83 -25.34
C LEU A 124 -22.50 -21.20 -26.70
N ASP A 125 -21.61 -21.38 -27.67
CA ASP A 125 -21.81 -20.99 -29.07
C ASP A 125 -23.00 -21.71 -29.70
N THR A 126 -23.20 -23.00 -29.39
CA THR A 126 -24.31 -23.79 -29.93
C THR A 126 -25.63 -23.32 -29.33
N LEU A 127 -25.68 -23.11 -28.01
CA LEU A 127 -26.85 -22.51 -27.35
C LEU A 127 -27.24 -21.19 -28.03
N CYS A 128 -26.26 -20.30 -28.21
CA CYS A 128 -26.52 -18.99 -28.80
C CYS A 128 -27.02 -19.10 -30.25
N ARG A 129 -26.42 -19.98 -31.07
CA ARG A 129 -26.84 -20.17 -32.47
C ARG A 129 -28.23 -20.79 -32.57
N GLU A 130 -28.55 -21.80 -31.77
CA GLU A 130 -29.84 -22.50 -31.84
C GLU A 130 -31.00 -21.64 -31.30
N GLN A 131 -30.74 -20.81 -30.28
CA GLN A 131 -31.76 -19.94 -29.70
C GLN A 131 -31.79 -18.52 -30.31
N GLY A 132 -30.85 -18.20 -31.21
CA GLY A 132 -30.72 -16.86 -31.79
C GLY A 132 -30.26 -15.80 -30.78
N PHE A 133 -29.49 -16.19 -29.76
CA PHE A 133 -28.97 -15.28 -28.75
C PHE A 133 -27.63 -14.69 -29.14
N ARG A 134 -27.35 -13.49 -28.60
CA ARG A 134 -26.04 -12.86 -28.65
C ARG A 134 -25.59 -12.42 -27.26
N LEU A 135 -24.38 -12.78 -26.85
CA LEU A 135 -23.82 -12.47 -25.54
C LEU A 135 -23.58 -10.95 -25.41
N ALA A 136 -24.14 -10.32 -24.39
CA ALA A 136 -24.16 -8.87 -24.23
C ALA A 136 -22.88 -8.33 -23.57
N LEU A 137 -21.73 -8.47 -24.23
CA LEU A 137 -20.43 -8.12 -23.64
C LEU A 137 -20.29 -6.62 -23.34
N GLY A 138 -21.02 -5.76 -24.05
CA GLY A 138 -21.04 -4.31 -23.83
C GLY A 138 -21.50 -3.88 -22.44
N ASP A 139 -22.28 -4.74 -21.77
CA ASP A 139 -22.86 -4.46 -20.45
C ASP A 139 -21.87 -4.72 -19.31
N LEU A 140 -20.82 -5.50 -19.57
CA LEU A 140 -19.78 -5.82 -18.57
C LEU A 140 -18.81 -4.66 -18.41
N LYS A 141 -18.64 -4.20 -17.17
CA LYS A 141 -17.68 -3.14 -16.80
C LYS A 141 -16.52 -3.76 -16.02
N LEU A 142 -15.30 -3.76 -16.57
CA LEU A 142 -14.13 -4.16 -15.81
C LEU A 142 -13.94 -3.17 -14.65
N PHE A 143 -13.87 -3.66 -13.41
CA PHE A 143 -13.68 -2.79 -12.25
C PHE A 143 -12.54 -3.21 -11.32
N ALA A 144 -12.07 -4.45 -11.44
CA ALA A 144 -10.89 -4.90 -10.71
C ALA A 144 -10.11 -5.98 -11.45
N HIS A 145 -8.80 -5.99 -11.22
CA HIS A 145 -7.87 -7.01 -11.72
C HIS A 145 -6.96 -7.42 -10.57
N ILE A 146 -7.05 -8.67 -10.12
CA ILE A 146 -6.28 -9.17 -8.96
C ILE A 146 -5.54 -10.45 -9.35
N VAL A 147 -4.24 -10.47 -9.10
CA VAL A 147 -3.42 -11.67 -9.23
C VAL A 147 -3.18 -12.27 -7.85
N THR A 148 -3.39 -13.57 -7.71
CA THR A 148 -3.09 -14.30 -6.48
C THR A 148 -1.59 -14.17 -6.12
N PRO A 149 -1.24 -13.86 -4.86
CA PRO A 149 0.14 -13.63 -4.47
C PRO A 149 1.03 -14.85 -4.77
N PRO A 150 2.35 -14.64 -4.96
CA PRO A 150 3.31 -15.74 -5.02
C PRO A 150 3.32 -16.51 -3.68
N GLY A 151 3.82 -17.75 -3.70
CA GLY A 151 3.88 -18.63 -2.52
C GLY A 151 2.66 -19.54 -2.32
N LEU A 152 1.53 -19.23 -2.97
CA LEU A 152 0.35 -20.11 -2.96
C LEU A 152 0.45 -21.18 -4.06
N PRO A 153 0.02 -22.43 -3.79
CA PRO A 153 0.10 -23.54 -4.75
C PRO A 153 -0.81 -23.34 -5.97
N LYS A 154 -1.91 -22.62 -5.77
CA LYS A 154 -2.94 -22.32 -6.76
C LYS A 154 -2.99 -20.82 -6.95
N ARG A 155 -2.52 -20.34 -8.10
CA ARG A 155 -2.52 -18.91 -8.45
C ARG A 155 -3.46 -18.64 -9.61
N PHE A 156 -4.14 -17.50 -9.52
CA PHE A 156 -5.10 -17.03 -10.52
C PHE A 156 -4.76 -15.60 -10.92
N ASP A 157 -4.91 -15.32 -12.22
CA ASP A 157 -4.96 -13.98 -12.79
C ASP A 157 -6.44 -13.66 -13.05
N THR A 158 -7.09 -12.91 -12.16
CA THR A 158 -8.55 -12.75 -12.17
C THR A 158 -8.96 -11.34 -12.57
N ARG A 159 -9.78 -11.24 -13.62
CA ARG A 159 -10.49 -10.01 -14.00
C ARG A 159 -11.93 -10.07 -13.47
N PHE A 160 -12.35 -9.01 -12.81
CA PHE A 160 -13.68 -8.88 -12.23
C PHE A 160 -14.49 -7.86 -13.03
N PHE A 161 -15.62 -8.32 -13.56
CA PHE A 161 -16.57 -7.51 -14.32
C PHE A 161 -17.79 -7.24 -13.45
N LEU A 162 -18.38 -6.06 -13.59
CA LEU A 162 -19.62 -5.66 -12.94
C LEU A 162 -20.71 -5.56 -14.02
N ALA A 163 -21.91 -6.08 -13.74
CA ALA A 163 -23.06 -5.94 -14.62
C ALA A 163 -24.39 -5.98 -13.85
N ALA A 164 -25.44 -5.44 -14.45
CA ALA A 164 -26.80 -5.55 -13.90
C ALA A 164 -27.29 -7.00 -13.96
N ALA A 165 -28.01 -7.44 -12.93
CA ALA A 165 -28.68 -8.72 -12.95
C ALA A 165 -29.83 -8.71 -13.99
N PRO A 166 -29.98 -9.74 -14.82
CA PRO A 166 -31.10 -9.82 -15.76
C PRO A 166 -32.43 -10.01 -15.00
N GLU A 167 -33.32 -9.02 -15.05
CA GLU A 167 -34.56 -8.97 -14.25
C GLU A 167 -35.51 -10.15 -14.48
N ALA A 168 -35.54 -10.67 -15.72
CA ALA A 168 -36.43 -11.75 -16.14
C ALA A 168 -35.83 -13.16 -15.94
N GLN A 169 -34.79 -13.29 -15.11
CA GLN A 169 -34.12 -14.56 -14.80
C GLN A 169 -33.99 -14.73 -13.29
N GLU A 170 -34.05 -15.97 -12.83
CA GLU A 170 -33.83 -16.32 -11.43
C GLU A 170 -32.46 -16.97 -11.24
N ALA A 171 -31.70 -16.51 -10.25
CA ALA A 171 -30.43 -17.10 -9.90
C ALA A 171 -30.65 -18.53 -9.38
N THR A 172 -29.79 -19.45 -9.81
CA THR A 172 -29.75 -20.82 -9.31
C THR A 172 -28.30 -21.22 -9.06
N HIS A 173 -28.07 -22.41 -8.52
CA HIS A 173 -26.72 -22.99 -8.38
C HIS A 173 -26.71 -24.37 -9.04
N ASP A 174 -25.55 -24.87 -9.40
CA ASP A 174 -25.39 -26.10 -10.19
C ASP A 174 -25.46 -27.36 -9.32
N GLY A 175 -25.27 -27.22 -8.00
CA GLY A 175 -25.26 -28.31 -7.04
C GLY A 175 -23.96 -29.14 -7.06
N ILE A 176 -22.98 -28.77 -7.89
CA ILE A 176 -21.73 -29.51 -8.10
C ILE A 176 -20.53 -28.66 -7.67
N GLU A 177 -20.38 -27.48 -8.28
CA GLU A 177 -19.38 -26.47 -7.95
C GLU A 177 -19.87 -25.59 -6.81
N MET A 178 -21.15 -25.19 -6.89
CA MET A 178 -21.84 -24.28 -5.98
C MET A 178 -23.03 -24.96 -5.31
N THR A 179 -23.10 -24.87 -3.99
CA THR A 179 -24.11 -25.54 -3.16
C THR A 179 -25.19 -24.62 -2.62
N ALA A 180 -24.99 -23.31 -2.72
CA ALA A 180 -25.99 -22.30 -2.39
C ALA A 180 -25.68 -20.99 -3.12
N HIS A 181 -26.65 -20.09 -3.14
CA HIS A 181 -26.48 -18.72 -3.58
C HIS A 181 -27.32 -17.78 -2.72
N ALA A 182 -26.97 -16.50 -2.72
CA ALA A 182 -27.69 -15.47 -1.99
C ALA A 182 -27.46 -14.10 -2.63
N TRP A 183 -28.50 -13.28 -2.60
CA TRP A 183 -28.39 -11.85 -2.84
C TRP A 183 -28.23 -11.14 -1.50
N LEU A 184 -27.11 -10.44 -1.33
CA LEU A 184 -26.76 -9.76 -0.09
C LEU A 184 -26.24 -8.37 -0.41
N THR A 185 -26.49 -7.40 0.46
CA THR A 185 -25.75 -6.14 0.37
C THR A 185 -24.28 -6.41 0.66
N ALA A 186 -23.41 -5.56 0.12
CA ALA A 186 -21.98 -5.70 0.35
C ALA A 186 -21.62 -5.67 1.85
N ALA A 187 -22.32 -4.84 2.63
CA ALA A 187 -22.16 -4.76 4.08
C ALA A 187 -22.51 -6.07 4.79
N GLN A 188 -23.66 -6.67 4.48
CA GLN A 188 -24.11 -7.95 5.05
C GLN A 188 -23.07 -9.06 4.80
N ALA A 189 -22.59 -9.16 3.56
CA ALA A 189 -21.60 -10.17 3.17
C ALA A 189 -20.25 -9.98 3.88
N VAL A 190 -19.79 -8.74 4.08
CA VAL A 190 -18.54 -8.45 4.80
C VAL A 190 -18.68 -8.75 6.30
N GLN A 191 -19.84 -8.44 6.90
CA GLN A 191 -20.12 -8.69 8.31
C GLN A 191 -20.32 -10.19 8.62
N GLY A 192 -20.52 -11.01 7.59
CA GLY A 192 -20.70 -12.46 7.73
C GLY A 192 -22.10 -12.84 8.19
N GLU A 193 -23.09 -12.01 7.89
CA GLU A 193 -24.49 -12.36 8.09
C GLU A 193 -24.85 -13.66 7.34
N ARG A 194 -25.81 -14.43 7.86
CA ARG A 194 -26.24 -15.71 7.27
C ARG A 194 -25.10 -16.71 7.05
N GLU A 195 -24.12 -16.72 7.96
CA GLU A 195 -22.95 -17.62 7.94
C GLU A 195 -22.07 -17.45 6.69
N VAL A 196 -22.08 -16.24 6.11
CA VAL A 196 -21.32 -15.92 4.90
C VAL A 196 -19.84 -15.74 5.23
N ARG A 197 -19.02 -16.71 4.81
CA ARG A 197 -17.56 -16.63 4.87
C ARG A 197 -16.98 -16.22 3.52
N VAL A 198 -16.66 -14.94 3.34
CA VAL A 198 -15.96 -14.44 2.14
C VAL A 198 -14.43 -14.48 2.29
N VAL A 199 -13.73 -14.78 1.19
CA VAL A 199 -12.25 -14.79 1.11
C VAL A 199 -11.67 -13.39 0.89
N GLY A 200 -10.37 -13.21 1.15
CA GLY A 200 -9.68 -11.91 1.12
C GLY A 200 -9.97 -11.02 -0.09
N PRO A 201 -9.78 -11.49 -1.34
CA PRO A 201 -10.08 -10.70 -2.54
C PRO A 201 -11.55 -10.29 -2.63
N VAL A 202 -12.48 -11.22 -2.38
CA VAL A 202 -13.94 -10.96 -2.41
C VAL A 202 -14.32 -9.94 -1.33
N ARG A 203 -13.85 -10.12 -0.09
CA ARG A 203 -14.07 -9.19 1.01
C ARG A 203 -13.60 -7.77 0.67
N ARG A 204 -12.44 -7.63 0.01
CA ARG A 204 -11.91 -6.33 -0.43
C ARG A 204 -12.82 -5.67 -1.47
N LEU A 205 -13.24 -6.43 -2.48
CA LEU A 205 -14.12 -5.91 -3.54
C LEU A 205 -15.50 -5.54 -2.98
N LEU A 206 -16.05 -6.33 -2.07
CA LEU A 206 -17.29 -5.98 -1.37
C LEU A 206 -17.14 -4.70 -0.54
N ALA A 207 -16.05 -4.54 0.22
CA ALA A 207 -15.79 -3.31 0.96
C ALA A 207 -15.64 -2.07 0.05
N GLN A 208 -15.14 -2.24 -1.18
CA GLN A 208 -15.10 -1.17 -2.17
C GLN A 208 -16.49 -0.83 -2.72
N LEU A 209 -17.34 -1.83 -2.92
CA LEU A 209 -18.70 -1.67 -3.43
C LEU A 209 -19.70 -1.19 -2.34
N SER A 210 -19.41 -1.39 -1.06
CA SER A 210 -20.31 -1.01 0.04
C SER A 210 -20.52 0.49 0.22
N ARG A 211 -19.81 1.33 -0.55
CA ARG A 211 -19.95 2.80 -0.53
C ARG A 211 -21.08 3.33 -1.39
N PHE A 212 -21.67 2.49 -2.25
CA PHE A 212 -22.71 2.89 -3.19
C PHE A 212 -24.10 2.60 -2.64
N THR A 213 -25.07 3.41 -3.04
CA THR A 213 -26.45 3.35 -2.54
C THR A 213 -27.44 2.78 -3.56
N SER A 214 -27.01 2.58 -4.81
CA SER A 214 -27.77 1.86 -5.84
C SER A 214 -26.87 1.03 -6.75
N ALA A 215 -27.46 0.04 -7.44
CA ALA A 215 -26.78 -0.76 -8.45
C ALA A 215 -26.33 0.12 -9.63
N GLN A 216 -27.13 1.12 -10.02
CA GLN A 216 -26.78 2.07 -11.07
C GLN A 216 -25.53 2.87 -10.73
N GLU A 217 -25.41 3.38 -9.49
CA GLU A 217 -24.20 4.09 -9.04
C GLU A 217 -22.94 3.22 -9.15
N MET A 218 -23.05 1.92 -8.82
CA MET A 218 -21.92 0.99 -8.96
C MET A 218 -21.51 0.83 -10.44
N LEU A 219 -22.50 0.69 -11.34
CA LEU A 219 -22.29 0.51 -12.77
C LEU A 219 -21.70 1.77 -13.42
N ASP A 220 -22.22 2.96 -13.08
CA ASP A 220 -21.72 4.24 -13.57
C ASP A 220 -20.29 4.49 -13.08
N TRP A 221 -20.01 4.18 -11.81
CA TRP A 221 -18.66 4.24 -11.28
C TRP A 221 -17.72 3.31 -12.05
N ALA A 222 -18.10 2.04 -12.25
CA ALA A 222 -17.28 1.07 -12.96
C ALA A 222 -17.06 1.47 -14.42
N ALA A 223 -18.07 2.05 -15.09
CA ALA A 223 -17.96 2.54 -16.46
C ALA A 223 -17.07 3.79 -16.58
N GLY A 224 -16.98 4.59 -15.52
CA GLY A 224 -16.10 5.75 -15.43
C GLY A 224 -14.65 5.43 -15.05
N LEU A 225 -14.33 4.16 -14.74
CA LEU A 225 -12.95 3.74 -14.54
C LEU A 225 -12.21 3.80 -15.88
N GLY A 226 -11.11 4.55 -15.92
CA GLY A 226 -10.15 4.51 -17.03
C GLY A 226 -9.39 3.19 -17.02
N GLU A 227 -8.06 3.25 -16.94
CA GLU A 227 -7.26 2.04 -16.78
C GLU A 227 -7.49 1.40 -15.40
N VAL A 228 -7.79 0.09 -15.39
CA VAL A 228 -7.94 -0.69 -14.15
C VAL A 228 -6.60 -1.36 -13.82
N PRO A 229 -5.87 -0.91 -12.77
CA PRO A 229 -4.55 -1.43 -12.48
C PRO A 229 -4.59 -2.86 -11.95
N CYS A 230 -3.61 -3.67 -12.35
CA CYS A 230 -3.42 -5.01 -11.83
C CYS A 230 -2.90 -5.00 -10.39
N ILE A 231 -3.75 -5.40 -9.45
CA ILE A 231 -3.43 -5.54 -8.03
C ILE A 231 -2.64 -6.83 -7.81
N ARG A 232 -1.43 -6.69 -7.28
CA ARG A 232 -0.52 -7.81 -6.98
C ARG A 232 -0.18 -7.85 -5.48
N PRO A 233 -1.00 -8.51 -4.65
CA PRO A 233 -0.71 -8.69 -3.23
C PRO A 233 0.57 -9.50 -3.02
N GLN A 234 1.12 -9.42 -1.81
CA GLN A 234 2.16 -10.33 -1.31
C GLN A 234 1.59 -11.21 -0.20
N LEU A 235 2.31 -12.26 0.21
CA LEU A 235 2.02 -12.95 1.47
C LEU A 235 2.83 -12.31 2.58
N ALA A 236 2.22 -12.12 3.75
CA ALA A 236 2.90 -11.63 4.94
C ALA A 236 2.29 -12.22 6.21
N ARG A 237 3.10 -12.37 7.26
CA ARG A 237 2.64 -12.85 8.57
C ARG A 237 2.14 -11.70 9.43
N ASP A 238 0.99 -11.88 10.07
CA ASP A 238 0.51 -10.98 11.12
C ASP A 238 1.24 -11.21 12.46
N ALA A 239 0.88 -10.44 13.49
CA ALA A 239 1.44 -10.56 14.84
C ALA A 239 1.33 -11.97 15.44
N ALA A 240 0.30 -12.72 15.06
CA ALA A 240 0.05 -14.08 15.51
C ALA A 240 0.74 -15.14 14.63
N GLY A 241 1.55 -14.71 13.67
CA GLY A 241 2.26 -15.58 12.73
C GLY A 241 1.40 -16.13 11.59
N ARG A 242 0.13 -15.70 11.49
CA ARG A 242 -0.80 -16.18 10.45
C ARG A 242 -0.45 -15.53 9.12
N LEU A 243 -0.35 -16.35 8.08
CA LEU A 243 -0.01 -15.89 6.74
C LEU A 243 -1.27 -15.41 6.01
N GLY A 244 -1.23 -14.19 5.45
CA GLY A 244 -2.35 -13.60 4.72
C GLY A 244 -1.91 -12.68 3.58
N PRO A 245 -2.83 -12.27 2.71
CA PRO A 245 -2.55 -11.35 1.63
C PRO A 245 -2.31 -9.92 2.15
N LEU A 246 -1.22 -9.30 1.69
CA LEU A 246 -0.86 -7.91 1.93
C LEU A 246 -1.06 -7.13 0.62
N PHE A 247 -1.97 -6.16 0.60
CA PHE A 247 -2.34 -5.42 -0.61
C PHE A 247 -1.49 -4.14 -0.80
N PRO A 248 -1.42 -3.57 -2.03
CA PRO A 248 -0.55 -2.44 -2.35
C PRO A 248 -0.76 -1.15 -1.54
N ASP A 249 -1.94 -0.97 -0.96
CA ASP A 249 -2.28 0.13 -0.06
C ASP A 249 -1.70 -0.04 1.35
N HIS A 250 -1.26 -1.24 1.70
CA HIS A 250 -0.64 -1.49 2.99
C HIS A 250 0.81 -0.96 3.03
N PRO A 251 1.23 -0.25 4.08
CA PRO A 251 2.56 0.34 4.19
C PRO A 251 3.72 -0.66 4.03
N GLY A 252 3.58 -1.88 4.57
CA GLY A 252 4.56 -2.96 4.44
C GLY A 252 4.58 -3.70 3.09
N TRP A 253 3.71 -3.36 2.14
CA TRP A 253 3.63 -4.10 0.87
C TRP A 253 4.90 -4.02 0.03
N ALA A 254 5.49 -2.83 -0.06
CA ALA A 254 6.72 -2.63 -0.81
C ALA A 254 7.89 -3.43 -0.20
N GLU A 255 8.02 -3.39 1.13
CA GLU A 255 9.00 -4.20 1.86
C GLU A 255 8.77 -5.70 1.62
N ALA A 256 7.52 -6.17 1.71
CA ALA A 256 7.19 -7.58 1.46
C ALA A 256 7.64 -8.04 0.06
N ARG A 257 7.46 -7.20 -0.97
CA ARG A 257 7.93 -7.49 -2.33
C ARG A 257 9.46 -7.61 -2.44
N ARG A 258 10.19 -6.88 -1.60
CA ARG A 258 11.66 -6.91 -1.57
C ARG A 258 12.16 -8.12 -0.81
N VAL A 259 11.64 -8.38 0.39
CA VAL A 259 12.17 -9.40 1.30
C VAL A 259 11.63 -10.81 1.02
N ASP A 260 10.46 -10.90 0.39
CA ASP A 260 9.79 -12.17 0.12
C ASP A 260 9.12 -12.21 -1.27
N PRO A 261 9.87 -12.01 -2.37
CA PRO A 261 9.30 -11.96 -3.72
C PRO A 261 8.64 -13.27 -4.16
N ARG A 262 8.94 -14.38 -3.47
CA ARG A 262 8.41 -15.73 -3.75
C ARG A 262 7.27 -16.13 -2.83
N GLY A 263 6.96 -15.36 -1.79
CA GLY A 263 5.89 -15.66 -0.83
C GLY A 263 6.19 -16.88 0.06
N GLU A 264 7.45 -17.04 0.47
CA GLU A 264 7.93 -18.10 1.36
C GLU A 264 7.49 -17.90 2.83
N GLY A 265 6.85 -16.76 3.15
CA GLY A 265 6.33 -16.44 4.47
C GLY A 265 7.36 -15.73 5.35
N ILE A 266 8.29 -15.00 4.73
CA ILE A 266 9.34 -14.21 5.38
C ILE A 266 8.83 -12.80 5.69
N ALA A 267 7.98 -12.23 4.84
CA ALA A 267 7.46 -10.87 5.04
C ALA A 267 6.57 -10.76 6.30
N ARG A 268 6.48 -9.55 6.84
CA ARG A 268 5.65 -9.21 8.00
C ARG A 268 4.59 -8.17 7.62
N ALA A 269 3.38 -8.34 8.13
CA ALA A 269 2.28 -7.40 7.95
C ALA A 269 2.38 -6.22 8.95
N GLN A 270 3.24 -6.32 9.96
CA GLN A 270 3.55 -5.25 10.90
C GLN A 270 5.04 -5.29 11.26
N VAL A 271 5.60 -4.16 11.69
CA VAL A 271 6.93 -4.12 12.30
C VAL A 271 6.78 -4.56 13.76
N THR A 272 7.44 -5.65 14.14
CA THR A 272 7.40 -6.19 15.50
C THR A 272 8.69 -5.84 16.24
N PRO A 273 8.64 -5.07 17.34
CA PRO A 273 9.83 -4.77 18.13
C PRO A 273 10.55 -6.01 18.64
N GLY A 274 11.88 -5.96 18.68
CA GLY A 274 12.73 -7.07 19.09
C GLY A 274 12.89 -8.19 18.05
N GLU A 275 12.15 -8.15 16.94
CA GLU A 275 12.29 -9.13 15.85
C GLU A 275 13.20 -8.59 14.74
N ALA A 276 14.36 -9.22 14.55
CA ALA A 276 15.26 -8.87 13.46
C ALA A 276 14.69 -9.34 12.12
N LEU A 277 14.59 -8.44 11.14
CA LEU A 277 14.19 -8.75 9.77
C LEU A 277 15.33 -8.42 8.80
N ARG A 278 15.79 -9.44 8.06
CA ARG A 278 16.76 -9.26 6.99
C ARG A 278 16.07 -8.62 5.77
N LEU A 279 16.50 -7.40 5.42
CA LEU A 279 15.95 -6.60 4.32
C LEU A 279 16.70 -6.82 3.00
N SER A 280 17.96 -7.23 3.09
CA SER A 280 18.82 -7.66 1.99
C SER A 280 20.01 -8.47 2.53
N GLU A 281 20.95 -8.84 1.66
CA GLU A 281 22.20 -9.44 2.11
C GLU A 281 22.98 -8.50 3.05
N ARG A 282 22.95 -7.19 2.81
CA ARG A 282 23.70 -6.19 3.59
C ARG A 282 22.92 -5.60 4.75
N VAL A 283 21.59 -5.58 4.71
CA VAL A 283 20.78 -4.82 5.66
C VAL A 283 19.88 -5.71 6.50
N ILE A 284 19.93 -5.54 7.82
CA ILE A 284 18.99 -6.13 8.78
C ILE A 284 18.38 -4.98 9.59
N ARG A 285 17.06 -4.97 9.75
CA ARG A 285 16.36 -4.05 10.65
C ARG A 285 16.06 -4.75 11.96
N LEU A 286 16.28 -4.05 13.07
CA LEU A 286 15.77 -4.42 14.39
C LEU A 286 15.10 -3.19 15.02
N THR A 287 13.83 -3.32 15.39
CA THR A 287 13.05 -2.21 15.95
C THR A 287 13.04 -2.28 17.47
N ALA A 288 13.35 -1.17 18.14
CA ALA A 288 13.33 -1.06 19.61
C ALA A 288 11.90 -1.13 20.15
N ALA A 289 11.74 -1.60 21.40
CA ALA A 289 10.45 -1.74 22.07
C ALA A 289 9.97 -0.43 22.73
N ASN A 290 10.00 0.67 21.97
CA ASN A 290 9.62 2.02 22.40
C ASN A 290 8.47 2.59 21.57
N PRO A 291 7.30 1.92 21.47
CA PRO A 291 6.19 2.40 20.67
C PRO A 291 5.61 3.71 21.23
N GLY A 292 5.10 4.56 20.35
CA GLY A 292 4.59 5.87 20.73
C GLY A 292 3.98 6.63 19.57
N VAL A 293 3.35 7.78 19.88
CA VAL A 293 2.75 8.65 18.87
C VAL A 293 3.79 9.14 17.85
N MET A 294 5.03 9.34 18.30
CA MET A 294 6.15 9.80 17.47
C MET A 294 6.93 8.66 16.82
N THR A 295 7.09 7.54 17.53
CA THR A 295 7.96 6.42 17.11
C THR A 295 7.20 5.29 16.40
N GLY A 296 5.86 5.37 16.32
CA GLY A 296 5.02 4.32 15.76
C GLY A 296 5.22 2.99 16.50
N PRO A 297 5.62 1.90 15.81
CA PRO A 297 5.94 0.63 16.46
C PRO A 297 7.24 0.68 17.29
N GLY A 298 8.12 1.66 17.04
CA GLY A 298 9.41 1.82 17.70
C GLY A 298 10.49 2.37 16.75
N THR A 299 11.68 2.64 17.28
CA THR A 299 12.81 3.13 16.50
C THR A 299 13.51 1.98 15.78
N ASN A 300 13.69 2.12 14.48
CA ASN A 300 14.41 1.19 13.63
C ASN A 300 15.91 1.40 13.76
N SER A 301 16.60 0.41 14.29
CA SER A 301 18.05 0.27 14.15
C SER A 301 18.36 -0.56 12.91
N TYR A 302 19.38 -0.16 12.15
CA TYR A 302 19.81 -0.89 10.96
C TYR A 302 21.23 -1.42 11.13
N LEU A 303 21.39 -2.72 10.97
CA LEU A 303 22.68 -3.38 10.83
C LEU A 303 23.06 -3.38 9.34
N VAL A 304 24.21 -2.79 9.01
CA VAL A 304 24.76 -2.72 7.64
C VAL A 304 26.09 -3.47 7.60
N GLY A 305 26.15 -4.51 6.78
CA GLY A 305 27.26 -5.47 6.79
C GLY A 305 28.33 -5.20 5.73
N ALA A 306 29.58 -5.09 6.17
CA ALA A 306 30.77 -5.30 5.36
C ALA A 306 30.94 -6.82 5.11
N LEU A 307 30.33 -7.31 4.03
CA LEU A 307 30.19 -8.76 3.80
C LEU A 307 31.52 -9.49 3.58
N LYS A 308 32.57 -8.82 3.10
CA LYS A 308 33.88 -9.45 2.87
C LYS A 308 34.67 -9.66 4.16
N THR A 309 34.62 -8.69 5.07
CA THR A 309 35.31 -8.78 6.37
C THR A 309 34.43 -9.39 7.46
N ASN A 310 33.14 -9.59 7.19
CA ASN A 310 32.10 -9.96 8.14
C ASN A 310 32.05 -9.02 9.36
N GLU A 311 32.14 -7.71 9.10
CA GLU A 311 32.03 -6.67 10.12
C GLU A 311 30.76 -5.86 9.89
N TRP A 312 30.20 -5.29 10.95
CA TRP A 312 28.88 -4.66 10.88
C TRP A 312 28.89 -3.26 11.47
N ALA A 313 28.12 -2.38 10.83
CA ALA A 313 27.77 -1.07 11.35
C ALA A 313 26.34 -1.10 11.90
N VAL A 314 26.07 -0.36 12.97
CA VAL A 314 24.70 -0.06 13.43
C VAL A 314 24.40 1.39 13.11
N ILE A 315 23.29 1.66 12.42
CA ILE A 315 22.70 3.00 12.27
C ILE A 315 21.55 3.11 13.28
N ASP A 316 21.61 4.16 14.12
CA ASP A 316 20.66 4.47 15.19
C ASP A 316 20.45 3.32 16.19
N PRO A 317 21.31 3.18 17.21
CA PRO A 317 21.22 2.11 18.20
C PRO A 317 20.01 2.20 19.14
N GLY A 318 19.16 3.23 18.98
CA GLY A 318 17.89 3.34 19.69
C GLY A 318 17.99 4.09 21.02
N PRO A 319 16.95 4.01 21.88
CA PRO A 319 16.97 4.57 23.22
C PRO A 319 18.00 3.86 24.11
N ALA A 320 18.21 4.37 25.33
CA ALA A 320 19.08 3.75 26.33
C ALA A 320 18.47 2.49 26.95
N ASP A 321 18.23 1.47 26.11
CA ASP A 321 17.62 0.19 26.48
C ASP A 321 18.67 -0.94 26.36
N ALA A 322 19.00 -1.56 27.48
CA ALA A 322 20.00 -2.63 27.51
C ALA A 322 19.54 -3.91 26.80
N GLY A 323 18.24 -4.21 26.81
CA GLY A 323 17.67 -5.36 26.11
C GLY A 323 17.75 -5.20 24.59
N HIS A 324 17.44 -4.00 24.08
CA HIS A 324 17.61 -3.68 22.66
C HIS A 324 19.06 -3.74 22.20
N VAL A 325 20.00 -3.21 23.01
CA VAL A 325 21.44 -3.30 22.72
C VAL A 325 21.91 -4.77 22.66
N GLN A 326 21.46 -5.62 23.58
CA GLN A 326 21.74 -7.06 23.53
C GLN A 326 21.14 -7.71 22.29
N ALA A 327 19.93 -7.33 21.91
CA ALA A 327 19.27 -7.83 20.71
C ALA A 327 20.02 -7.42 19.42
N LEU A 328 20.57 -6.19 19.36
CA LEU A 328 21.43 -5.75 18.26
C LEU A 328 22.69 -6.60 18.14
N GLN A 329 23.35 -6.90 19.26
CA GLN A 329 24.52 -7.77 19.29
C GLN A 329 24.18 -9.19 18.83
N ALA A 330 23.03 -9.73 19.26
CA ALA A 330 22.58 -11.06 18.87
C ALA A 330 22.15 -11.15 17.40
N ALA A 331 21.59 -10.07 16.83
CA ALA A 331 21.16 -10.01 15.45
C ALA A 331 22.31 -9.81 14.45
N ALA A 332 23.45 -9.27 14.89
CA ALA A 332 24.61 -9.01 14.05
C ALA A 332 25.35 -10.33 13.69
N PRO A 333 25.51 -10.68 12.39
CA PRO A 333 26.26 -11.86 11.96
C PRO A 333 27.78 -11.86 12.27
N GLY A 334 28.33 -10.72 12.64
CA GLY A 334 29.75 -10.53 12.94
C GLY A 334 29.98 -9.33 13.86
N PRO A 335 31.23 -9.00 14.23
CA PRO A 335 31.53 -7.92 15.15
C PRO A 335 31.01 -6.57 14.66
N ILE A 336 30.35 -5.85 15.57
CA ILE A 336 29.93 -4.46 15.35
C ILE A 336 31.18 -3.58 15.54
N ARG A 337 31.55 -2.84 14.49
CA ARG A 337 32.75 -1.97 14.47
C ARG A 337 32.41 -0.49 14.45
N TRP A 338 31.23 -0.15 13.94
CA TRP A 338 30.77 1.23 13.78
C TRP A 338 29.37 1.38 14.34
N ILE A 339 29.14 2.51 15.00
CA ILE A 339 27.83 2.97 15.42
C ILE A 339 27.66 4.35 14.80
N LEU A 340 26.72 4.50 13.88
CA LEU A 340 26.39 5.75 13.23
C LEU A 340 25.06 6.24 13.80
N VAL A 341 25.00 7.52 14.13
CA VAL A 341 23.78 8.17 14.64
C VAL A 341 23.32 9.20 13.62
N THR A 342 22.05 9.15 13.25
CA THR A 342 21.42 10.11 12.32
C THR A 342 21.29 11.46 12.98
N HIS A 343 20.76 11.51 14.20
CA HIS A 343 20.60 12.72 15.01
C HIS A 343 20.44 12.38 16.49
N THR A 344 20.42 13.39 17.35
CA THR A 344 20.51 13.22 18.81
C THR A 344 19.18 13.22 19.54
N HIS A 345 18.06 12.93 18.89
CA HIS A 345 16.82 12.69 19.64
C HIS A 345 16.93 11.41 20.49
N LEU A 346 16.20 11.41 21.60
CA LEU A 346 16.37 10.45 22.71
C LEU A 346 16.01 9.01 22.36
N ASP A 347 15.34 8.78 21.24
CA ASP A 347 15.01 7.47 20.75
C ASP A 347 16.01 6.93 19.71
N HIS A 348 16.98 7.74 19.25
CA HIS A 348 18.01 7.33 18.27
C HIS A 348 19.41 7.13 18.87
N SER A 349 19.92 8.12 19.61
CA SER A 349 21.34 8.18 19.99
C SER A 349 21.73 7.56 21.35
N PRO A 350 20.88 7.55 22.41
CA PRO A 350 21.36 7.15 23.74
C PRO A 350 21.88 5.71 23.83
N GLY A 351 21.37 4.81 23.00
CA GLY A 351 21.87 3.43 22.89
C GLY A 351 23.33 3.34 22.43
N ALA A 352 23.89 4.39 21.82
CA ALA A 352 25.25 4.40 21.27
C ALA A 352 26.31 4.19 22.34
N ALA A 353 26.17 4.85 23.49
CA ALA A 353 27.13 4.71 24.59
C ALA A 353 27.10 3.29 25.19
N LEU A 354 25.91 2.68 25.28
CA LEU A 354 25.75 1.31 25.77
C LEU A 354 26.37 0.30 24.80
N LEU A 355 26.03 0.41 23.51
CA LEU A 355 26.53 -0.50 22.48
C LEU A 355 28.04 -0.35 22.28
N ALA A 356 28.59 0.86 22.34
CA ALA A 356 30.03 1.10 22.25
C ALA A 356 30.79 0.46 23.40
N ARG A 357 30.28 0.58 24.65
CA ARG A 357 30.87 -0.11 25.81
C ARG A 357 30.84 -1.63 25.66
N ALA A 358 29.77 -2.18 25.09
CA ALA A 358 29.60 -3.61 24.94
C ALA A 358 30.45 -4.22 23.81
N THR A 359 30.79 -3.44 22.79
CA THR A 359 31.41 -3.96 21.54
C THR A 359 32.79 -3.38 21.22
N GLY A 360 33.16 -2.24 21.81
CA GLY A 360 34.32 -1.46 21.42
C GLY A 360 34.15 -0.72 20.08
N ALA A 361 32.93 -0.67 19.52
CA ALA A 361 32.64 0.00 18.27
C ALA A 361 32.85 1.52 18.35
N ARG A 362 33.23 2.12 17.23
CA ARG A 362 33.44 3.56 17.09
C ARG A 362 32.12 4.28 16.86
N VAL A 363 31.80 5.26 17.72
CA VAL A 363 30.60 6.09 17.58
C VAL A 363 30.88 7.27 16.64
N LEU A 364 30.11 7.39 15.58
CA LEU A 364 30.17 8.42 14.54
C LEU A 364 28.80 9.11 14.45
N GLY A 365 28.78 10.39 14.13
CA GLY A 365 27.54 11.16 14.00
C GLY A 365 27.84 12.64 14.01
N ARG A 366 26.92 13.48 14.48
CA ARG A 366 27.14 14.91 14.60
C ARG A 366 26.47 15.45 15.86
N ARG A 367 27.14 16.34 16.60
CA ARG A 367 26.56 16.95 17.80
C ARG A 367 25.59 18.06 17.41
N THR A 368 24.61 18.29 18.26
CA THR A 368 23.67 19.40 18.13
C THR A 368 24.21 20.66 18.84
N PRO A 369 24.08 21.86 18.26
CA PRO A 369 24.25 23.12 18.97
C PRO A 369 23.08 23.42 19.93
N HIS A 370 21.99 22.65 19.88
CA HIS A 370 20.77 22.83 20.67
C HIS A 370 20.47 21.60 21.53
N ALA A 371 20.86 21.65 22.80
CA ALA A 371 20.71 20.54 23.76
C ALA A 371 19.25 20.15 24.09
N GLN A 372 18.31 21.09 24.00
CA GLN A 372 16.95 20.89 24.47
C GLN A 372 16.26 19.74 23.73
N TRP A 373 15.71 18.77 24.48
CA TRP A 373 15.03 17.56 23.97
C TRP A 373 15.94 16.58 23.21
N GLN A 374 17.25 16.76 23.32
CA GLN A 374 18.25 15.91 22.68
C GLN A 374 19.12 15.21 23.72
N ASP A 375 19.89 14.22 23.27
CA ASP A 375 20.88 13.50 24.05
C ASP A 375 22.13 14.36 24.24
N GLU A 376 22.16 15.06 25.37
CA GLU A 376 23.29 15.91 25.78
C GLU A 376 24.58 15.11 26.04
N ALA A 377 24.46 13.80 26.28
CA ALA A 377 25.60 12.94 26.53
C ALA A 377 26.21 12.38 25.24
N PHE A 378 25.62 12.64 24.07
CA PHE A 378 26.13 12.14 22.80
C PHE A 378 27.48 12.76 22.46
N ASN A 379 28.53 11.93 22.52
CA ASN A 379 29.90 12.33 22.25
C ASN A 379 30.56 11.36 21.26
N PRO A 380 30.43 11.60 19.94
CA PRO A 380 31.01 10.71 18.93
C PRO A 380 32.53 10.84 18.95
N VAL A 381 33.24 9.74 18.63
CA VAL A 381 34.70 9.77 18.50
C VAL A 381 35.16 10.58 17.29
N ARG A 382 34.26 10.81 16.33
CA ARG A 382 34.47 11.67 15.17
C ARG A 382 33.13 12.21 14.68
N GLU A 383 33.07 13.50 14.41
CA GLU A 383 31.93 14.10 13.72
C GLU A 383 32.01 13.85 12.22
N LEU A 384 30.86 13.57 11.61
CA LEU A 384 30.72 13.35 10.18
C LEU A 384 30.17 14.59 9.49
N HIS A 385 30.65 14.83 8.27
CA HIS A 385 30.28 15.95 7.41
C HIS A 385 29.62 15.49 6.11
N ASP A 386 28.90 16.43 5.49
CA ASP A 386 28.25 16.23 4.19
C ASP A 386 29.25 15.78 3.13
N GLY A 387 28.87 14.78 2.33
CA GLY A 387 29.67 14.26 1.22
C GLY A 387 30.73 13.22 1.59
N GLU A 388 30.95 12.95 2.89
CA GLU A 388 31.89 11.92 3.31
C GLU A 388 31.46 10.52 2.87
N ARG A 389 32.42 9.67 2.47
CA ARG A 389 32.19 8.26 2.13
C ARG A 389 32.88 7.36 3.12
N LEU A 390 32.09 6.56 3.82
CA LEU A 390 32.55 5.57 4.79
C LEU A 390 32.53 4.18 4.13
N ALA A 391 33.66 3.78 3.56
CA ALA A 391 33.83 2.41 3.10
C ALA A 391 33.92 1.48 4.32
N LEU A 392 32.90 0.65 4.55
CA LEU A 392 32.93 -0.40 5.57
C LEU A 392 33.83 -1.55 5.07
N ASP A 393 33.72 -1.88 3.79
CA ASP A 393 34.67 -2.68 3.01
C ASP A 393 34.56 -2.33 1.51
N ALA A 394 35.18 -3.14 0.63
CA ALA A 394 35.16 -2.94 -0.81
C ALA A 394 33.81 -3.27 -1.50
N GLY A 395 32.71 -3.48 -0.76
CA GLY A 395 31.39 -3.73 -1.33
C GLY A 395 30.24 -3.20 -0.49
N SER A 396 30.53 -2.32 0.47
CA SER A 396 29.56 -1.59 1.29
C SER A 396 30.10 -0.21 1.65
N THR A 397 29.52 0.81 1.04
CA THR A 397 29.91 2.21 1.22
C THR A 397 28.71 3.02 1.72
N LEU A 398 28.89 3.69 2.86
CA LEU A 398 27.91 4.64 3.39
C LEU A 398 28.32 6.06 3.04
N HIS A 399 27.61 6.69 2.11
CA HIS A 399 27.75 8.11 1.79
C HIS A 399 26.91 8.94 2.76
N VAL A 400 27.56 9.87 3.47
CA VAL A 400 26.96 10.76 4.46
C VAL A 400 26.33 11.95 3.76
N VAL A 401 25.04 12.19 4.02
CA VAL A 401 24.30 13.33 3.48
C VAL A 401 23.73 14.14 4.65
N HIS A 402 24.18 15.37 4.84
CA HIS A 402 23.66 16.26 5.87
C HIS A 402 22.28 16.78 5.45
N THR A 403 21.26 16.51 6.26
CA THR A 403 19.85 16.79 5.92
C THR A 403 19.17 17.56 7.06
N PRO A 404 19.66 18.78 7.36
CA PRO A 404 19.11 19.57 8.45
C PRO A 404 17.65 19.92 8.21
N GLY A 405 16.92 20.14 9.29
CA GLY A 405 15.55 20.64 9.24
C GLY A 405 14.65 19.99 10.27
N HIS A 406 14.65 18.65 10.37
CA HIS A 406 14.03 17.99 11.52
C HIS A 406 14.84 18.27 12.80
N ALA A 407 16.15 18.02 12.71
CA ALA A 407 17.16 18.43 13.68
C ALA A 407 18.33 19.07 12.91
N SER A 408 19.05 20.02 13.52
CA SER A 408 20.12 20.75 12.84
C SER A 408 21.33 19.86 12.51
N ASN A 409 21.55 18.81 13.31
CA ASN A 409 22.62 17.83 13.14
C ASN A 409 22.23 16.58 12.34
N HIS A 410 21.04 16.54 11.74
CA HIS A 410 20.51 15.35 11.11
C HIS A 410 21.31 14.88 9.88
N LEU A 411 21.70 13.60 9.87
CA LEU A 411 22.41 12.93 8.79
C LEU A 411 21.54 11.80 8.22
N CYS A 412 21.48 11.72 6.90
CA CYS A 412 21.11 10.51 6.19
C CYS A 412 22.37 9.73 5.79
N TYR A 413 22.24 8.42 5.62
CA TYR A 413 23.30 7.55 5.14
C TYR A 413 22.84 6.80 3.90
N LEU A 414 23.52 6.97 2.76
CA LEU A 414 23.22 6.24 1.53
C LEU A 414 24.13 5.01 1.44
N LEU A 415 23.55 3.81 1.45
CA LEU A 415 24.24 2.60 1.01
C LEU A 415 24.27 2.58 -0.52
N GLU A 416 25.43 2.93 -1.08
CA GLU A 416 25.60 3.15 -2.52
C GLU A 416 25.28 1.86 -3.33
N GLU A 417 25.71 0.69 -2.84
CA GLU A 417 25.55 -0.59 -3.56
C GLU A 417 24.10 -1.08 -3.66
N GLU A 418 23.20 -0.56 -2.82
CA GLU A 418 21.78 -0.92 -2.83
C GLU A 418 20.86 0.26 -3.13
N ALA A 419 21.42 1.44 -3.46
CA ALA A 419 20.68 2.69 -3.65
C ALA A 419 19.61 2.91 -2.55
N THR A 420 19.99 2.63 -1.30
CA THR A 420 19.10 2.63 -0.14
C THR A 420 19.55 3.72 0.83
N LEU A 421 18.68 4.70 1.07
CA LEU A 421 18.95 5.84 1.96
C LEU A 421 18.35 5.58 3.34
N PHE A 422 19.19 5.47 4.35
CA PHE A 422 18.78 5.52 5.76
C PHE A 422 18.43 6.97 6.10
N THR A 423 17.15 7.21 6.34
CA THR A 423 16.58 8.56 6.37
C THR A 423 16.37 9.11 7.77
N GLY A 424 16.59 8.29 8.81
CA GLY A 424 16.27 8.66 10.20
C GLY A 424 14.88 9.27 10.28
N ASP A 425 14.79 10.44 10.88
CA ASP A 425 13.55 11.22 11.01
C ASP A 425 13.46 12.38 10.02
N HIS A 426 14.27 12.37 8.95
CA HIS A 426 14.05 13.29 7.84
C HIS A 426 12.82 12.87 7.02
N VAL A 427 12.62 11.56 6.87
CA VAL A 427 11.50 10.97 6.13
C VAL A 427 11.06 9.71 6.87
N MET A 428 9.81 9.67 7.28
CA MET A 428 9.22 8.53 7.97
C MET A 428 8.03 7.97 7.20
N GLN A 429 7.68 6.71 7.47
CA GLN A 429 6.54 6.10 6.81
C GLN A 429 5.22 6.66 7.36
N GLY A 430 4.29 7.00 6.45
CA GLY A 430 2.88 7.22 6.76
C GLY A 430 2.53 8.57 7.35
N SER A 431 3.50 9.42 7.71
CA SER A 431 3.22 10.78 8.17
C SER A 431 4.36 11.76 7.85
N THR A 432 4.08 13.06 7.97
CA THR A 432 5.13 14.07 7.91
C THR A 432 5.82 14.24 9.25
N VAL A 433 7.13 14.46 9.21
CA VAL A 433 7.96 14.67 10.39
C VAL A 433 7.59 15.99 11.10
N VAL A 434 7.79 16.06 12.41
CA VAL A 434 7.63 17.31 13.16
C VAL A 434 8.89 18.15 12.97
N ILE A 435 8.71 19.44 12.70
CA ILE A 435 9.81 20.41 12.66
C ILE A 435 9.70 21.25 13.93
N ASN A 436 10.70 21.17 14.81
CA ASN A 436 10.64 21.74 16.15
C ASN A 436 11.71 22.82 16.39
N PRO A 437 11.39 24.11 16.24
CA PRO A 437 12.36 25.20 16.48
C PRO A 437 12.85 25.28 17.93
N PRO A 438 14.02 25.87 18.21
CA PRO A 438 14.94 26.48 17.24
C PRO A 438 15.84 25.48 16.50
N ASP A 439 15.94 24.23 16.97
CA ASP A 439 16.81 23.24 16.33
C ASP A 439 16.27 22.76 14.97
N GLY A 440 14.96 22.52 14.92
CA GLY A 440 14.25 22.22 13.69
C GLY A 440 13.92 23.49 12.89
N ASP A 441 14.13 23.43 11.58
CA ASP A 441 13.97 24.55 10.65
C ASP A 441 13.24 24.09 9.37
N MET A 442 12.14 24.77 9.03
CA MET A 442 11.29 24.40 7.88
C MET A 442 11.95 24.71 6.54
N ALA A 443 12.74 25.79 6.45
CA ALA A 443 13.43 26.16 5.22
C ALA A 443 14.55 25.15 4.92
N ALA A 444 15.35 24.80 5.94
CA ALA A 444 16.39 23.79 5.85
C ALA A 444 15.80 22.41 5.50
N TYR A 445 14.65 22.04 6.09
CA TYR A 445 13.95 20.80 5.78
C TYR A 445 13.56 20.72 4.30
N LEU A 446 12.92 21.77 3.78
CA LEU A 446 12.49 21.81 2.38
C LEU A 446 13.69 21.82 1.41
N ALA A 447 14.75 22.55 1.74
CA ALA A 447 15.98 22.55 0.95
C ALA A 447 16.64 21.16 0.91
N SER A 448 16.68 20.46 2.06
CA SER A 448 17.20 19.10 2.14
C SER A 448 16.37 18.11 1.33
N LEU A 449 15.03 18.19 1.37
CA LEU A 449 14.16 17.35 0.55
C LEU A 449 14.35 17.59 -0.95
N GLN A 450 14.49 18.85 -1.37
CA GLN A 450 14.76 19.20 -2.76
C GLN A 450 16.12 18.65 -3.21
N ARG A 451 17.14 18.82 -2.37
CA ARG A 451 18.48 18.29 -2.63
C ARG A 451 18.49 16.77 -2.77
N LEU A 452 17.82 16.06 -1.86
CA LEU A 452 17.68 14.60 -1.94
C LEU A 452 16.97 14.15 -3.22
N ARG A 453 15.96 14.89 -3.69
CA ARG A 453 15.25 14.61 -4.94
C ARG A 453 16.14 14.82 -6.16
N ASP A 454 16.91 15.90 -6.17
CA ASP A 454 17.60 16.37 -7.37
C ASP A 454 19.00 15.74 -7.52
N GLU A 455 19.71 15.48 -6.42
CA GLU A 455 21.07 14.92 -6.43
C GLU A 455 21.11 13.39 -6.41
N PHE A 456 20.04 12.72 -5.95
CA PHE A 456 19.99 11.26 -5.83
C PHE A 456 18.76 10.64 -6.54
N PRO A 457 18.59 10.85 -7.86
CA PRO A 457 17.48 10.29 -8.63
C PRO A 457 17.49 8.75 -8.72
N GLU A 458 18.64 8.13 -8.46
CA GLU A 458 18.85 6.67 -8.52
C GLU A 458 18.33 5.91 -7.29
N LEU A 459 17.93 6.61 -6.23
CA LEU A 459 17.45 5.96 -5.00
C LEU A 459 16.28 5.01 -5.30
N GLN A 460 16.41 3.80 -4.81
CA GLN A 460 15.37 2.77 -4.93
C GLN A 460 14.54 2.65 -3.66
N TRP A 461 15.16 2.87 -2.50
CA TRP A 461 14.55 2.63 -1.19
C TRP A 461 14.93 3.68 -0.16
N LEU A 462 13.98 3.97 0.73
CA LEU A 462 14.22 4.72 1.95
C LEU A 462 14.03 3.79 3.15
N ALA A 463 14.99 3.81 4.06
CA ALA A 463 14.99 3.09 5.31
C ALA A 463 14.76 4.11 6.45
N PRO A 464 13.51 4.32 6.90
CA PRO A 464 13.16 5.36 7.86
C PRO A 464 13.52 4.98 9.31
N GLY A 465 13.67 5.98 10.18
CA GLY A 465 13.75 5.79 11.63
C GLY A 465 12.54 5.04 12.20
N HIS A 466 11.37 5.15 11.56
CA HIS A 466 10.14 4.49 11.99
C HIS A 466 9.34 3.89 10.84
N GLY A 467 8.85 2.66 11.04
CA GLY A 467 7.96 1.95 10.10
C GLY A 467 8.68 1.03 9.10
N PHE A 468 8.02 0.68 8.00
CA PHE A 468 8.61 -0.18 6.96
C PHE A 468 9.52 0.58 6.00
N LEU A 469 10.30 -0.16 5.21
CA LEU A 469 10.95 0.39 4.01
C LEU A 469 9.95 1.08 3.09
N ILE A 470 10.37 2.20 2.50
CA ILE A 470 9.57 3.00 1.58
C ILE A 470 10.17 2.86 0.18
N ALA A 471 9.34 2.53 -0.81
CA ALA A 471 9.72 2.45 -2.21
C ALA A 471 9.34 3.73 -2.97
N GLN A 472 9.80 3.84 -4.22
CA GLN A 472 9.55 4.97 -5.12
C GLN A 472 9.94 6.33 -4.52
N PRO A 473 11.21 6.54 -4.11
CA PRO A 473 11.65 7.81 -3.54
C PRO A 473 11.22 9.06 -4.32
N PRO A 474 11.28 9.12 -5.68
CA PRO A 474 10.81 10.28 -6.42
C PRO A 474 9.36 10.69 -6.10
N ARG A 475 8.46 9.70 -5.99
CA ARG A 475 7.06 9.93 -5.62
C ARG A 475 6.93 10.43 -4.17
N VAL A 476 7.75 9.89 -3.26
CA VAL A 476 7.75 10.31 -1.85
C VAL A 476 8.15 11.77 -1.73
N TRP A 477 9.20 12.18 -2.44
CA TRP A 477 9.70 13.57 -2.47
C TRP A 477 8.61 14.54 -2.94
N GLU A 478 7.98 14.23 -4.07
CA GLU A 478 6.89 15.05 -4.61
C GLU A 478 5.72 15.17 -3.64
N LEU A 479 5.30 14.06 -3.01
CA LEU A 479 4.19 14.06 -2.06
C LEU A 479 4.49 14.91 -0.82
N LEU A 480 5.69 14.77 -0.25
CA LEU A 480 6.10 15.55 0.92
C LEU A 480 6.21 17.05 0.62
N LEU A 481 6.88 17.40 -0.48
CA LEU A 481 7.02 18.79 -0.91
C LEU A 481 5.65 19.43 -1.19
N ARG A 482 4.78 18.73 -1.94
CA ARG A 482 3.42 19.20 -2.23
C ARG A 482 2.60 19.38 -0.95
N HIS A 483 2.67 18.43 -0.01
CA HIS A 483 1.97 18.54 1.27
C HIS A 483 2.42 19.78 2.06
N ARG A 484 3.72 20.06 2.13
CA ARG A 484 4.24 21.26 2.81
C ARG A 484 3.82 22.56 2.13
N GLN A 485 3.87 22.59 0.79
CA GLN A 485 3.38 23.74 0.01
C GLN A 485 1.89 24.00 0.23
N GLN A 486 1.07 22.95 0.24
CA GLN A 486 -0.37 23.06 0.54
C GLN A 486 -0.61 23.59 1.96
N ARG A 487 0.18 23.14 2.95
CA ARG A 487 0.08 23.62 4.33
C ARG A 487 0.49 25.10 4.45
N GLU A 488 1.56 25.51 3.77
CA GLU A 488 1.98 26.91 3.69
C GLU A 488 0.89 27.78 3.04
N ALA A 489 0.27 27.31 1.96
CA ALA A 489 -0.83 28.02 1.31
C ALA A 489 -2.05 28.18 2.24
N LYS A 490 -2.43 27.14 3.00
CA LYS A 490 -3.47 27.23 4.04
C LYS A 490 -3.14 28.28 5.10
N LEU A 491 -1.90 28.30 5.58
CA LEU A 491 -1.45 29.28 6.57
C LEU A 491 -1.57 30.72 6.04
N LEU A 492 -1.10 30.97 4.82
CA LEU A 492 -1.17 32.30 4.23
C LEU A 492 -2.61 32.75 3.98
N ALA A 493 -3.51 31.83 3.65
CA ALA A 493 -4.93 32.11 3.51
C ALA A 493 -5.63 32.39 4.85
N ALA A 494 -5.13 31.84 5.95
CA ALA A 494 -5.65 32.07 7.29
C ALA A 494 -5.15 33.39 7.92
N LEU A 495 -3.99 33.88 7.49
CA LEU A 495 -3.41 35.14 7.97
C LEU A 495 -4.11 36.36 7.35
N THR A 496 -4.24 37.42 8.14
CA THR A 496 -4.83 38.70 7.71
C THR A 496 -3.90 39.87 8.08
N ASP A 497 -4.38 41.12 7.96
CA ASP A 497 -3.69 42.30 8.49
C ASP A 497 -3.74 42.39 10.03
N GLU A 498 -4.74 41.74 10.65
CA GLU A 498 -4.85 41.56 12.09
C GLU A 498 -3.94 40.41 12.55
N ALA A 499 -3.29 40.58 13.70
CA ALA A 499 -2.36 39.59 14.23
C ALA A 499 -3.11 38.47 14.94
N LEU A 500 -2.80 37.21 14.57
CA LEU A 500 -3.38 35.99 15.13
C LEU A 500 -2.33 35.19 15.89
N SER A 501 -2.68 34.68 17.06
CA SER A 501 -1.85 33.75 17.84
C SER A 501 -1.72 32.38 17.15
N LEU A 502 -0.77 31.56 17.62
CA LEU A 502 -0.64 30.18 17.16
C LEU A 502 -1.92 29.36 17.42
N ASP A 503 -2.53 29.54 18.59
CA ASP A 503 -3.76 28.85 18.99
C ASP A 503 -4.95 29.20 18.08
N GLU A 504 -5.02 30.44 17.60
CA GLU A 504 -6.06 30.88 16.65
C GLU A 504 -5.81 30.34 15.24
N LEU A 505 -4.55 30.27 14.80
CA LEU A 505 -4.19 29.77 13.47
C LEU A 505 -4.30 28.24 13.36
N LEU A 506 -4.02 27.51 14.44
CA LEU A 506 -3.88 26.06 14.41
C LEU A 506 -5.13 25.33 13.86
N PRO A 507 -6.37 25.64 14.27
CA PRO A 507 -7.57 24.96 13.78
C PRO A 507 -7.84 25.22 12.29
N HIS A 508 -7.40 26.35 11.75
CA HIS A 508 -7.55 26.68 10.33
C HIS A 508 -6.51 25.98 9.46
N VAL A 509 -5.27 25.91 9.95
CA VAL A 509 -4.15 25.35 9.18
C VAL A 509 -4.10 23.83 9.30
N TYR A 510 -4.57 23.27 10.41
CA TYR A 510 -4.54 21.83 10.75
C TYR A 510 -5.94 21.26 11.01
N ASP A 511 -6.92 21.74 10.26
CA ASP A 511 -8.33 21.28 10.25
C ASP A 511 -8.51 19.77 9.98
N ASP A 512 -7.55 19.16 9.30
CA ASP A 512 -7.45 17.74 8.95
C ASP A 512 -6.65 16.91 9.97
N VAL A 513 -6.13 17.51 11.04
CA VAL A 513 -5.33 16.82 12.07
C VAL A 513 -6.13 16.63 13.37
N PRO A 514 -6.18 15.41 13.93
CA PRO A 514 -6.87 15.17 15.19
C PRO A 514 -6.31 16.01 16.35
N PRO A 515 -7.15 16.45 17.32
CA PRO A 515 -6.71 17.27 18.46
C PRO A 515 -5.56 16.67 19.29
N THR A 516 -5.49 15.35 19.36
CA THR A 516 -4.41 14.64 20.07
C THR A 516 -3.01 14.91 19.50
N LYS A 517 -2.91 15.39 18.25
CA LYS A 517 -1.64 15.72 17.58
C LYS A 517 -1.39 17.23 17.47
N HIS A 518 -2.29 18.07 17.98
CA HIS A 518 -2.22 19.53 17.84
C HIS A 518 -0.96 20.13 18.46
N ARG A 519 -0.53 19.66 19.64
CA ARG A 519 0.73 20.14 20.25
C ARG A 519 1.96 19.95 19.35
N ALA A 520 2.03 18.83 18.63
CA ALA A 520 3.12 18.58 17.70
C ALA A 520 2.99 19.41 16.41
N ALA A 521 1.75 19.58 15.93
CA ALA A 521 1.42 20.42 14.78
C ALA A 521 1.78 21.89 15.01
N GLU A 522 1.51 22.42 16.20
CA GLU A 522 1.83 23.80 16.61
C GLU A 522 3.32 24.12 16.47
N ARG A 523 4.21 23.17 16.80
CA ARG A 523 5.65 23.33 16.61
C ARG A 523 6.03 23.50 15.13
N SER A 524 5.41 22.69 14.27
CA SER A 524 5.61 22.80 12.82
C SER A 524 4.97 24.07 12.23
N LEU A 525 3.84 24.53 12.79
CA LEU A 525 3.21 25.80 12.46
C LEU A 525 4.16 26.97 12.75
N LEU A 526 4.76 26.97 13.95
CA LEU A 526 5.77 27.97 14.33
C LEU A 526 6.97 27.92 13.38
N ALA A 527 7.50 26.73 13.05
CA ALA A 527 8.60 26.60 12.09
C ALA A 527 8.27 27.21 10.71
N GLN A 528 7.04 27.00 10.23
CA GLN A 528 6.56 27.56 8.97
C GLN A 528 6.44 29.09 9.03
N LEU A 529 5.93 29.64 10.14
CA LEU A 529 5.85 31.08 10.37
C LEU A 529 7.24 31.73 10.43
N LEU A 530 8.21 31.09 11.10
CA LEU A 530 9.59 31.54 11.14
C LEU A 530 10.24 31.57 9.75
N LYS A 531 10.01 30.54 8.92
CA LYS A 531 10.42 30.52 7.51
C LYS A 531 9.80 31.71 6.75
N LEU A 532 8.48 31.88 6.83
CA LEU A 532 7.78 32.97 6.12
C LEU A 532 8.23 34.36 6.58
N ARG A 533 8.62 34.49 7.86
CA ARG A 533 9.17 35.74 8.42
C ARG A 533 10.53 36.04 7.83
N ALA A 534 11.40 35.03 7.71
CA ALA A 534 12.70 35.17 7.06
C ALA A 534 12.56 35.54 5.57
N GLU A 535 11.50 35.07 4.92
CA GLU A 535 11.13 35.44 3.54
C GLU A 535 10.45 36.81 3.43
N GLY A 536 10.21 37.51 4.55
CA GLY A 536 9.56 38.82 4.59
C GLY A 536 8.06 38.79 4.27
N ARG A 537 7.41 37.63 4.34
CA ARG A 537 5.99 37.44 3.96
C ARG A 537 5.02 37.59 5.13
N VAL A 538 5.50 37.39 6.35
CA VAL A 538 4.74 37.57 7.60
C VAL A 538 5.57 38.34 8.61
N ARG A 539 4.91 38.93 9.62
CA ARG A 539 5.55 39.60 10.74
C ARG A 539 4.96 39.10 12.06
N GLU A 540 5.82 39.03 13.07
CA GLU A 540 5.42 38.75 14.44
C GLU A 540 5.24 40.08 15.19
N VAL A 541 4.14 40.22 15.92
CA VAL A 541 3.79 41.39 16.73
C VAL A 541 3.27 40.86 18.07
N GLU A 542 3.99 41.13 19.16
CA GLU A 542 3.59 40.75 20.53
C GLU A 542 3.21 39.26 20.70
N GLY A 543 3.88 38.37 19.97
CA GLY A 543 3.63 36.91 20.01
C GLY A 543 2.51 36.42 19.07
N ALA A 544 1.89 37.32 18.31
CA ALA A 544 0.91 37.01 17.26
C ALA A 544 1.48 37.30 15.86
N TRP A 545 0.83 36.78 14.82
CA TRP A 545 1.34 36.75 13.45
C TRP A 545 0.35 37.35 12.45
N ARG A 546 0.86 38.15 11.51
CA ARG A 546 0.07 38.76 10.42
C ARG A 546 0.85 38.80 9.11
N LEU A 547 0.16 39.08 8.01
CA LEU A 547 0.81 39.31 6.72
C LEU A 547 1.75 40.51 6.77
N ALA A 548 2.87 40.43 6.04
CA ALA A 548 3.71 41.59 5.79
C ALA A 548 3.02 42.47 4.72
N GLN A 549 2.82 43.75 5.02
CA GLN A 549 2.31 44.70 4.02
C GLN A 549 3.29 44.76 2.84
N ALA A 550 2.75 44.65 1.62
CA ALA A 550 3.53 44.93 0.42
C ALA A 550 4.04 46.38 0.53
N ASN A 551 5.34 46.60 0.39
CA ASN A 551 5.88 47.95 0.28
C ASN A 551 5.22 48.60 -0.96
N ALA A 552 4.40 49.63 -0.72
CA ALA A 552 3.76 50.42 -1.76
C ALA A 552 4.78 51.20 -2.59
#